data_AF-A0A3D0H2V7-F1
#
_entry.id   AF-A0A3D0H2V7-F1
#
_cell.length_a   1.000
_cell.length_b   1.000
_cell.length_c   1.000
_cell.angle_alpha   90.00
_cell.angle_beta   90.00
_cell.angle_gamma   90.00
#
_symmetry.space_group_name_H-M   'P 1'
#
loop_
_entity.id
_entity.type
_entity.pdbx_description
1 polymer ?
#
loop_
_entity_poly.entity_id
_entity_poly.type
_entity_poly.pdbx_seq_one_letter_code
_entity_poly.pdbx_strand_id
1 'polypeptide(L)'
;MDHTTYVPTVTWLTMWVALYLPDPMECAFPYGHAVFFFAVCQQLAPAASWPATILFALGTCLYSVASQSLWMHGPAAFWLCSALYFMTRPDSDHDRWRLAAGLALGLAVLTRPTTAFFAVATWVALLVQRQWRGVLWLTLGGVIPAIVLFHYNWVNFGSVFLGGYEVDSRAESPPFWLSLSGLLIAPSRGVLVYSPALLLALPGAWMIFRSGNRLWPSSRGILLAWLAASAATLLFFARWHDWRGGWCYGPRFLCETMPILCLLFAMAFTRLRSQWQRQSAVALVVLSVSVHLVGIFGYGAYEAWQLRHNLPDQGRCLFALKDTQIEAHARGLIHQLTGIGKDVR
;
A
#
# COMPACT_ATOMS: atom_id res chain seq x y z
N MET A 1 18.85 -54.28 21.39
CA MET A 1 18.60 -53.76 22.74
C MET A 1 18.62 -52.26 22.66
N ASP A 2 17.42 -51.70 22.74
CA ASP A 2 16.98 -50.34 23.08
C ASP A 2 17.97 -49.18 23.06
N HIS A 3 17.66 -48.19 22.22
CA HIS A 3 17.62 -46.80 22.66
C HIS A 3 16.39 -46.10 22.05
N THR A 4 15.37 -45.98 22.88
CA THR A 4 14.20 -45.10 22.72
C THR A 4 14.64 -43.63 22.70
N THR A 5 14.51 -42.96 21.56
CA THR A 5 14.61 -41.50 21.49
C THR A 5 13.24 -40.87 21.73
N TYR A 6 13.14 -40.23 22.90
CA TYR A 6 12.08 -39.31 23.28
C TYR A 6 11.86 -38.26 22.18
N VAL A 7 10.64 -38.17 21.67
CA VAL A 7 10.14 -37.03 20.89
C VAL A 7 9.57 -36.02 21.89
N PRO A 8 10.11 -34.81 22.06
CA PRO A 8 9.42 -33.77 22.81
C PRO A 8 8.39 -33.13 21.88
N THR A 9 7.13 -33.52 22.05
CA THR A 9 5.92 -33.00 21.39
C THR A 9 5.54 -31.57 21.80
N VAL A 10 6.48 -30.76 22.29
CA VAL A 10 6.20 -29.42 22.86
C VAL A 10 6.76 -28.26 21.99
N THR A 11 7.54 -28.55 20.96
CA THR A 11 8.16 -27.51 20.10
C THR A 11 7.26 -26.99 18.99
N TRP A 12 6.23 -27.72 18.55
CA TRP A 12 5.38 -27.26 17.45
C TRP A 12 4.38 -26.18 17.85
N LEU A 13 3.81 -26.25 19.06
CA LEU A 13 2.87 -25.23 19.54
C LEU A 13 3.59 -23.92 19.92
N THR A 14 4.82 -24.00 20.43
CA THR A 14 5.63 -22.81 20.75
C THR A 14 6.20 -22.16 19.49
N MET A 15 6.61 -22.92 18.45
CA MET A 15 6.90 -22.34 17.13
C MET A 15 5.65 -21.77 16.45
N TRP A 16 4.48 -22.42 16.59
CA TRP A 16 3.22 -21.89 16.06
C TRP A 16 2.80 -20.58 16.73
N VAL A 17 2.89 -20.51 18.06
CA VAL A 17 2.55 -19.30 18.84
C VAL A 17 3.57 -18.19 18.59
N ALA A 18 4.86 -18.49 18.43
CA ALA A 18 5.91 -17.50 18.12
C ALA A 18 5.93 -17.03 16.66
N LEU A 19 5.35 -17.79 15.71
CA LEU A 19 5.23 -17.37 14.30
C LEU A 19 3.90 -16.67 13.98
N TYR A 20 2.87 -16.80 14.84
CA TYR A 20 1.52 -16.26 14.56
C TYR A 20 0.95 -15.27 15.58
N LEU A 21 1.57 -15.09 16.76
CA LEU A 21 1.35 -13.88 17.55
C LEU A 21 2.50 -12.93 17.22
N PRO A 22 2.25 -11.86 16.46
CA PRO A 22 3.30 -10.88 16.22
C PRO A 22 3.67 -10.32 17.59
N ASP A 23 4.97 -10.20 17.85
CA ASP A 23 5.47 -9.52 19.04
C ASP A 23 4.71 -8.18 19.20
N PRO A 24 4.44 -7.68 20.42
CA PRO A 24 3.69 -6.44 20.60
C PRO A 24 4.35 -5.23 19.87
N MET A 25 5.66 -5.29 19.57
CA MET A 25 6.32 -4.32 18.67
C MET A 25 6.06 -4.59 17.18
N GLU A 26 5.94 -5.85 16.77
CA GLU A 26 5.54 -6.26 15.41
C GLU A 26 4.08 -5.90 15.11
N CYS A 27 3.21 -5.85 16.12
CA CYS A 27 1.83 -5.38 16.02
C CYS A 27 1.69 -3.84 15.98
N ALA A 28 2.60 -3.08 16.60
CA ALA A 28 2.41 -1.64 16.80
C ALA A 28 2.48 -0.82 15.48
N PHE A 29 3.41 -1.14 14.58
CA PHE A 29 3.56 -0.48 13.28
C PHE A 29 2.44 -0.80 12.26
N PRO A 30 1.97 -2.05 12.10
CA PRO A 30 0.92 -2.37 11.13
C PRO A 30 -0.46 -1.80 11.48
N TYR A 31 -0.71 -1.28 12.69
CA TYR A 31 -1.99 -0.63 13.01
C TYR A 31 -1.90 0.88 13.21
N GLY A 32 -0.72 1.43 13.53
CA GLY A 32 -0.55 2.88 13.72
C GLY A 32 -0.95 3.71 12.49
N HIS A 33 -0.70 3.18 11.29
CA HIS A 33 -1.05 3.86 10.04
C HIS A 33 -2.57 3.92 9.82
N ALA A 34 -3.32 2.89 10.24
CA ALA A 34 -4.78 2.89 10.21
C ALA A 34 -5.38 3.92 11.18
N VAL A 35 -4.75 4.17 12.33
CA VAL A 35 -5.20 5.20 13.29
C VAL A 35 -5.09 6.60 12.68
N PHE A 36 -3.93 6.95 12.11
CA PHE A 36 -3.76 8.23 11.44
C PHE A 36 -4.70 8.37 10.24
N PHE A 37 -4.87 7.31 9.46
CA PHE A 37 -5.82 7.30 8.34
C PHE A 37 -7.26 7.52 8.80
N PHE A 38 -7.72 6.82 9.84
CA PHE A 38 -9.04 7.02 10.43
C PHE A 38 -9.23 8.47 10.89
N ALA A 39 -8.21 9.05 11.55
CA ALA A 39 -8.24 10.44 11.97
C ALA A 39 -8.37 11.41 10.77
N VAL A 40 -7.67 11.16 9.66
CA VAL A 40 -7.84 11.93 8.40
C VAL A 40 -9.27 11.80 7.86
N CYS A 41 -9.83 10.59 7.84
CA CYS A 41 -11.20 10.39 7.39
C CYS A 41 -12.23 11.07 8.29
N GLN A 42 -12.06 11.06 9.62
CA GLN A 42 -12.93 11.78 10.54
C GLN A 42 -12.96 13.29 10.26
N GLN A 43 -11.85 13.86 9.79
CA GLN A 43 -11.74 15.27 9.46
C GLN A 43 -12.35 15.63 8.10
N LEU A 44 -12.09 14.81 7.07
CA LEU A 44 -12.44 15.14 5.69
C LEU A 44 -13.73 14.48 5.18
N ALA A 45 -14.11 13.34 5.75
CA ALA A 45 -15.20 12.48 5.32
C ALA A 45 -15.79 11.65 6.49
N PRO A 46 -16.31 12.27 7.57
CA PRO A 46 -16.66 11.57 8.81
C PRO A 46 -17.70 10.46 8.64
N ALA A 47 -18.68 10.64 7.76
CA ALA A 47 -19.70 9.63 7.47
C ALA A 47 -19.14 8.36 6.78
N ALA A 48 -17.91 8.40 6.30
CA ALA A 48 -17.23 7.31 5.60
C ALA A 48 -15.99 6.80 6.34
N SER A 49 -15.71 7.27 7.57
CA SER A 49 -14.47 6.95 8.28
C SER A 49 -14.27 5.46 8.52
N TRP A 50 -15.30 4.77 9.01
CA TRP A 50 -15.28 3.32 9.19
C TRP A 50 -15.12 2.53 7.90
N PRO A 51 -16.00 2.65 6.88
CA PRO A 51 -15.87 1.86 5.66
C PRO A 51 -14.56 2.14 4.92
N ALA A 52 -14.07 3.39 4.92
CA ALA A 52 -12.80 3.72 4.31
C ALA A 52 -11.61 3.13 5.08
N THR A 53 -11.64 3.16 6.41
CA THR A 53 -10.55 2.61 7.24
C THR A 53 -10.51 1.09 7.17
N ILE A 54 -11.67 0.43 7.15
CA ILE A 54 -11.77 -1.01 6.93
C ILE A 54 -11.22 -1.37 5.54
N LEU A 55 -11.62 -0.63 4.50
CA LEU A 55 -11.06 -0.82 3.16
C LEU A 55 -9.54 -0.65 3.18
N PHE A 56 -9.04 0.45 3.73
CA PHE A 56 -7.62 0.75 3.80
C PHE A 56 -6.82 -0.34 4.52
N ALA A 57 -7.24 -0.72 5.73
CA ALA A 57 -6.50 -1.64 6.59
C ALA A 57 -6.63 -3.11 6.18
N LEU A 58 -7.79 -3.53 5.65
CA LEU A 58 -8.11 -4.94 5.41
C LEU A 58 -8.44 -5.26 3.94
N GLY A 59 -8.90 -4.28 3.17
CA GLY A 59 -9.35 -4.44 1.79
C GLY A 59 -8.34 -3.98 0.74
N THR A 60 -7.07 -3.77 1.11
CA THR A 60 -5.99 -3.42 0.18
C THR A 60 -4.73 -4.28 0.39
N CYS A 61 -3.74 -4.09 -0.50
CA CYS A 61 -2.44 -4.76 -0.38
C CYS A 61 -1.69 -4.44 0.92
N LEU A 62 -2.09 -3.42 1.68
CA LEU A 62 -1.54 -3.20 3.03
C LEU A 62 -1.83 -4.40 3.93
N TYR A 63 -2.99 -5.03 3.81
CA TYR A 63 -3.27 -6.23 4.58
C TYR A 63 -2.43 -7.41 4.07
N SER A 64 -2.50 -7.74 2.79
CA SER A 64 -1.82 -8.93 2.26
C SER A 64 -0.30 -8.81 2.08
N VAL A 65 0.28 -7.61 2.20
CA VAL A 65 1.72 -7.37 2.05
C VAL A 65 2.32 -6.77 3.31
N ALA A 66 1.79 -5.64 3.78
CA ALA A 66 2.42 -4.90 4.88
C ALA A 66 2.17 -5.51 6.27
N SER A 67 1.11 -6.33 6.44
CA SER A 67 0.85 -7.02 7.72
C SER A 67 1.59 -8.36 7.87
N GLN A 68 2.15 -8.89 6.79
CA GLN A 68 2.69 -10.25 6.77
C GLN A 68 4.14 -10.33 7.24
N SER A 69 4.87 -9.21 7.20
CA SER A 69 6.28 -9.17 7.60
C SER A 69 6.73 -7.71 7.81
N LEU A 70 7.80 -7.51 8.58
CA LEU A 70 8.42 -6.21 8.86
C LEU A 70 9.20 -5.59 7.66
N TRP A 71 8.56 -5.55 6.49
CA TRP A 71 9.15 -4.99 5.27
C TRP A 71 8.91 -3.49 5.19
N MET A 72 9.63 -2.84 4.27
CA MET A 72 9.57 -1.38 4.05
C MET A 72 8.17 -0.80 3.81
N HIS A 73 7.18 -1.60 3.38
CA HIS A 73 5.83 -1.14 3.06
C HIS A 73 5.03 -0.65 4.29
N GLY A 74 5.12 -1.37 5.42
CA GLY A 74 4.38 -1.03 6.64
C GLY A 74 4.84 0.31 7.25
N PRO A 75 6.15 0.48 7.53
CA PRO A 75 6.71 1.74 7.98
C PRO A 75 6.49 2.88 6.97
N ALA A 76 6.65 2.65 5.66
CA ALA A 76 6.37 3.67 4.65
C ALA A 76 4.91 4.15 4.69
N ALA A 77 3.95 3.23 4.80
CA ALA A 77 2.54 3.57 4.94
C ALA A 77 2.26 4.36 6.23
N PHE A 78 2.90 4.00 7.35
CA PHE A 78 2.80 4.73 8.61
C PHE A 78 3.27 6.18 8.49
N TRP A 79 4.44 6.39 7.91
CA TRP A 79 4.98 7.72 7.72
C TRP A 79 4.15 8.56 6.74
N LEU A 80 3.63 7.95 5.67
CA LEU A 80 2.71 8.62 4.75
C LEU A 80 1.39 8.99 5.45
N CYS A 81 0.74 8.08 6.17
CA CYS A 81 -0.50 8.41 6.90
C CYS A 81 -0.28 9.52 7.94
N SER A 82 0.85 9.51 8.64
CA SER A 82 1.24 10.56 9.59
C SER A 82 1.42 11.91 8.88
N ALA A 83 2.16 11.94 7.77
CA ALA A 83 2.34 13.14 6.97
C ALA A 83 1.02 13.68 6.43
N LEU A 84 0.16 12.81 5.90
CA LEU A 84 -1.16 13.19 5.41
C LEU A 84 -1.99 13.82 6.54
N TYR A 85 -2.01 13.21 7.72
CA TYR A 85 -2.69 13.74 8.90
C TYR A 85 -2.20 15.14 9.28
N PHE A 86 -0.88 15.35 9.39
CA PHE A 86 -0.32 16.66 9.72
C PHE A 86 -0.59 17.73 8.64
N MET A 87 -0.72 17.31 7.38
CA MET A 87 -0.94 18.21 6.25
C MET A 87 -2.42 18.51 5.97
N THR A 88 -3.36 17.72 6.52
CA THR A 88 -4.80 17.91 6.31
C THR A 88 -5.56 18.39 7.53
N ARG A 89 -4.90 18.48 8.70
CA ARG A 89 -5.53 18.93 9.94
C ARG A 89 -5.90 20.42 9.92
N PRO A 90 -6.93 20.85 10.69
CA PRO A 90 -7.42 22.23 10.67
C PRO A 90 -6.35 23.29 10.95
N ASP A 91 -5.39 22.96 11.81
CA ASP A 91 -4.27 23.82 12.20
C ASP A 91 -2.97 23.49 11.44
N SER A 92 -3.05 22.81 10.29
CA SER A 92 -1.89 22.35 9.49
C SER A 92 -0.93 23.46 9.02
N ASP A 93 -1.38 24.72 9.04
CA ASP A 93 -0.54 25.88 8.72
C ASP A 93 0.49 26.21 9.82
N HIS A 94 0.34 25.68 11.04
CA HIS A 94 1.33 25.88 12.08
C HIS A 94 2.66 25.17 11.77
N ASP A 95 3.76 25.89 12.01
CA ASP A 95 5.14 25.47 11.77
C ASP A 95 5.47 24.07 12.31
N ARG A 96 5.01 23.75 13.54
CA ARG A 96 5.25 22.45 14.17
C ARG A 96 4.69 21.28 13.35
N TRP A 97 3.56 21.48 12.68
CA TRP A 97 2.93 20.42 11.87
C TRP A 97 3.57 20.33 10.49
N ARG A 98 4.03 21.45 9.93
CA ARG A 98 4.86 21.47 8.72
C ARG A 98 6.19 20.73 8.96
N LEU A 99 6.83 20.99 10.10
CA LEU A 99 8.03 20.30 10.55
C LEU A 99 7.78 18.80 10.75
N ALA A 100 6.71 18.42 11.46
CA ALA A 100 6.35 17.03 11.69
C ALA A 100 6.00 16.29 10.38
N ALA A 101 5.30 16.95 9.44
CA ALA A 101 5.03 16.41 8.12
C ALA A 101 6.32 16.22 7.31
N GLY A 102 7.26 17.16 7.40
CA GLY A 102 8.57 17.08 6.77
C GLY A 102 9.39 15.90 7.29
N LEU A 103 9.41 15.72 8.61
CA LEU A 103 10.06 14.58 9.26
C LEU A 103 9.42 13.26 8.83
N ALA A 104 8.08 13.17 8.87
CA ALA A 104 7.37 11.98 8.44
C ALA A 104 7.64 11.66 6.95
N LEU A 105 7.56 12.63 6.05
CA LEU A 105 7.89 12.42 4.63
C LEU A 105 9.36 12.03 4.43
N GLY A 106 10.28 12.64 5.16
CA GLY A 106 11.70 12.27 5.13
C GLY A 106 11.93 10.83 5.59
N LEU A 107 11.27 10.40 6.67
CA LEU A 107 11.33 9.02 7.15
C LEU A 107 10.66 8.05 6.18
N ALA A 108 9.58 8.45 5.51
CA ALA A 108 8.99 7.66 4.43
C ALA A 108 10.03 7.42 3.32
N VAL A 109 10.73 8.46 2.87
CA VAL A 109 11.77 8.36 1.82
C VAL A 109 12.93 7.48 2.26
N LEU A 110 13.37 7.64 3.52
CA LEU A 110 14.41 6.80 4.12
C LEU A 110 13.99 5.32 4.15
N THR A 111 12.74 5.01 4.47
CA THR A 111 12.23 3.62 4.47
C THR A 111 12.08 3.05 3.07
N ARG A 112 11.62 3.87 2.12
CA ARG A 112 11.38 3.46 0.74
C ARG A 112 11.54 4.65 -0.22
N PRO A 113 12.58 4.67 -1.06
CA PRO A 113 12.89 5.82 -1.91
C PRO A 113 11.76 6.27 -2.83
N THR A 114 10.90 5.35 -3.30
CA THR A 114 9.78 5.69 -4.19
C THR A 114 8.73 6.59 -3.52
N THR A 115 8.69 6.66 -2.19
CA THR A 115 7.81 7.62 -1.50
C THR A 115 8.25 9.07 -1.67
N ALA A 116 9.43 9.32 -2.26
CA ALA A 116 9.89 10.65 -2.65
C ALA A 116 8.89 11.37 -3.56
N PHE A 117 8.08 10.64 -4.35
CA PHE A 117 6.99 11.24 -5.12
C PHE A 117 6.01 12.02 -4.24
N PHE A 118 5.67 11.50 -3.05
CA PHE A 118 4.77 12.18 -2.11
C PHE A 118 5.44 13.38 -1.42
N ALA A 119 6.73 13.25 -1.08
CA ALA A 119 7.51 14.34 -0.49
C ALA A 119 7.65 15.52 -1.48
N VAL A 120 8.06 15.23 -2.71
CA VAL A 120 8.22 16.22 -3.79
C VAL A 120 6.88 16.85 -4.14
N ALA A 121 5.82 16.05 -4.33
CA ALA A 121 4.50 16.60 -4.65
C ALA A 121 3.97 17.52 -3.54
N THR A 122 4.19 17.16 -2.27
CA THR A 122 3.83 18.01 -1.12
C THR A 122 4.63 19.32 -1.12
N TRP A 123 5.94 19.24 -1.33
CA TRP A 123 6.81 20.42 -1.38
C TRP A 123 6.43 21.37 -2.53
N VAL A 124 6.21 20.83 -3.74
CA VAL A 124 5.75 21.59 -4.91
C VAL A 124 4.38 22.22 -4.65
N ALA A 125 3.45 21.51 -4.02
CA ALA A 125 2.13 22.06 -3.70
C ALA A 125 2.22 23.29 -2.78
N LEU A 126 3.11 23.29 -1.79
CA LEU A 126 3.32 24.45 -0.91
C LEU A 126 3.97 25.62 -1.65
N LEU A 127 4.93 25.34 -2.54
CA LEU A 127 5.54 26.36 -3.39
C LEU A 127 4.55 27.04 -4.33
N VAL A 128 3.73 26.26 -5.03
CA VAL A 128 2.71 26.78 -5.95
C VAL A 128 1.69 27.64 -5.18
N GLN A 129 1.37 27.27 -3.94
CA GLN A 129 0.52 28.05 -3.03
C GLN A 129 1.25 29.22 -2.36
N ARG A 130 2.52 29.46 -2.70
CA ARG A 130 3.38 30.52 -2.13
C ARG A 130 3.50 30.47 -0.61
N GLN A 131 3.36 29.27 -0.02
CA GLN A 131 3.50 29.04 1.42
C GLN A 131 4.97 28.85 1.81
N TRP A 132 5.80 29.86 1.57
CA TRP A 132 7.26 29.80 1.76
C TRP A 132 7.68 29.37 3.16
N ARG A 133 6.96 29.84 4.19
CA ARG A 133 7.19 29.42 5.58
C ARG A 133 6.89 27.93 5.77
N GLY A 134 5.81 27.43 5.17
CA GLY A 134 5.47 26.00 5.17
C GLY A 134 6.52 25.15 4.47
N VAL A 135 7.05 25.63 3.33
CA VAL A 135 8.17 25.00 2.60
C VAL A 135 9.41 24.91 3.49
N LEU A 136 9.80 26.02 4.14
CA LEU A 136 10.95 26.05 5.04
C LEU A 136 10.83 24.98 6.14
N TRP A 137 9.71 24.96 6.88
CA TRP A 137 9.53 24.01 7.98
C TRP A 137 9.41 22.56 7.50
N LEU A 138 8.74 22.32 6.36
CA LEU A 138 8.70 20.99 5.74
C LEU A 138 10.11 20.51 5.38
N THR A 139 10.92 21.37 4.75
CA THR A 139 12.31 21.04 4.40
C THR A 139 13.13 20.77 5.66
N LEU A 140 13.07 21.63 6.68
CA LEU A 140 13.79 21.45 7.94
C LEU A 140 13.44 20.11 8.62
N GLY A 141 12.17 19.69 8.57
CA GLY A 141 11.75 18.40 9.11
C GLY A 141 12.39 17.21 8.40
N GLY A 142 12.54 17.32 7.07
CA GLY A 142 13.13 16.27 6.22
C GLY A 142 14.66 16.21 6.23
N VAL A 143 15.35 17.22 6.79
CA VAL A 143 16.83 17.29 6.78
C VAL A 143 17.46 16.09 7.48
N ILE A 144 17.00 15.75 8.69
CA ILE A 144 17.62 14.67 9.47
C ILE A 144 17.48 13.32 8.75
N PRO A 145 16.29 12.87 8.32
CA PRO A 145 16.17 11.63 7.54
C PRO A 145 16.98 11.65 6.24
N ALA A 146 17.07 12.79 5.55
CA ALA A 146 17.85 12.91 4.32
C ALA A 146 19.36 12.74 4.59
N ILE A 147 19.90 13.36 5.64
CA ILE A 147 21.30 13.19 6.05
C ILE A 147 21.57 11.70 6.35
N VAL A 148 20.68 11.05 7.10
CA VAL A 148 20.81 9.61 7.41
C VAL A 148 20.83 8.78 6.13
N LEU A 149 19.90 9.02 5.19
CA LEU A 149 19.83 8.29 3.92
C LEU A 149 21.11 8.47 3.10
N PHE A 150 21.55 9.71 2.91
CA PHE A 150 22.73 10.02 2.11
C PHE A 150 24.02 9.51 2.73
N HIS A 151 24.13 9.58 4.06
CA HIS A 151 25.26 9.00 4.78
C HIS A 151 25.27 7.47 4.68
N TYR A 152 24.10 6.84 4.84
CA TYR A 152 23.95 5.40 4.68
C TYR A 152 24.37 4.95 3.27
N ASN A 153 23.95 5.67 2.23
CA ASN A 153 24.33 5.35 0.86
C ASN A 153 25.83 5.52 0.63
N TRP A 154 26.42 6.60 1.13
CA TRP A 154 27.86 6.84 1.01
C TRP A 154 28.69 5.72 1.64
N VAL A 155 28.36 5.34 2.88
CA VAL A 155 29.13 4.35 3.64
C VAL A 155 29.00 2.95 3.05
N ASN A 156 27.81 2.56 2.60
CA ASN A 156 27.55 1.19 2.17
C ASN A 156 27.72 0.96 0.66
N PHE A 157 27.49 1.98 -0.17
CA PHE A 157 27.50 1.85 -1.64
C PHE A 157 28.52 2.76 -2.32
N GLY A 158 29.27 3.57 -1.56
CA GLY A 158 30.28 4.49 -2.12
C GLY A 158 29.69 5.63 -2.95
N SER A 159 28.38 5.84 -2.92
CA SER A 159 27.67 6.90 -3.64
C SER A 159 26.64 7.57 -2.74
N VAL A 160 26.53 8.90 -2.80
CA VAL A 160 25.51 9.66 -2.04
C VAL A 160 24.11 9.34 -2.57
N PHE A 161 23.96 9.27 -3.89
CA PHE A 161 22.67 9.27 -4.56
C PHE A 161 22.23 7.88 -5.01
N LEU A 162 23.18 7.00 -5.30
CA LEU A 162 22.88 5.64 -5.73
C LEU A 162 22.93 4.72 -4.51
N GLY A 163 21.79 4.13 -4.18
CA GLY A 163 21.72 3.04 -3.22
C GLY A 163 22.15 1.72 -3.84
N GLY A 164 21.93 0.61 -3.12
CA GLY A 164 22.24 -0.74 -3.58
C GLY A 164 21.30 -1.32 -4.65
N TYR A 165 20.43 -0.50 -5.24
CA TYR A 165 19.60 -0.94 -6.36
C TYR A 165 20.40 -0.84 -7.66
N GLU A 166 20.39 -1.91 -8.45
CA GLU A 166 21.02 -1.91 -9.77
C GLU A 166 20.36 -0.87 -10.70
N VAL A 167 21.17 -0.32 -11.62
CA VAL A 167 20.66 0.57 -12.67
C VAL A 167 19.83 -0.27 -13.63
N ASP A 168 18.51 -0.09 -13.59
CA ASP A 168 17.55 -0.83 -14.40
C ASP A 168 17.88 -0.74 -15.91
N SER A 169 18.04 -1.89 -16.56
CA SER A 169 18.24 -1.98 -18.01
C SER A 169 16.88 -1.81 -18.71
N ARG A 170 16.59 -0.58 -19.15
CA ARG A 170 15.33 -0.25 -19.84
C ARG A 170 15.05 -1.04 -21.13
N ALA A 171 16.04 -1.79 -21.63
CA ALA A 171 15.93 -2.69 -22.76
C ALA A 171 15.06 -3.92 -22.44
N GLU A 172 15.00 -4.34 -21.17
CA GLU A 172 14.25 -5.54 -20.74
C GLU A 172 12.84 -5.21 -20.22
N SER A 173 12.50 -3.92 -20.11
CA SER A 173 11.22 -3.49 -19.61
C SER A 173 10.07 -3.87 -20.56
N PRO A 174 8.99 -4.50 -20.05
CA PRO A 174 7.80 -4.80 -20.84
C PRO A 174 7.16 -3.57 -21.52
N PRO A 175 6.30 -3.78 -22.53
CA PRO A 175 5.51 -2.70 -23.11
C PRO A 175 4.73 -1.96 -22.02
N PHE A 176 4.90 -0.64 -21.95
CA PHE A 176 4.33 0.18 -20.88
C PHE A 176 2.82 -0.02 -20.68
N TRP A 177 2.04 -0.17 -21.77
CA TRP A 177 0.60 -0.42 -21.71
C TRP A 177 0.24 -1.76 -21.05
N LEU A 178 1.08 -2.78 -21.24
CA LEU A 178 0.89 -4.11 -20.65
C LEU A 178 1.06 -4.03 -19.14
N SER A 179 2.13 -3.39 -18.67
CA SER A 179 2.41 -3.22 -17.25
C SER A 179 1.41 -2.28 -16.57
N LEU A 180 1.02 -1.18 -17.24
CA LEU A 180 0.02 -0.25 -16.74
C LEU A 180 -1.35 -0.92 -16.58
N SER A 181 -1.84 -1.61 -17.62
CA SER A 181 -3.08 -2.38 -17.51
C SER A 181 -2.94 -3.55 -16.52
N GLY A 182 -1.74 -4.11 -16.40
CA GLY A 182 -1.42 -5.16 -15.45
C GLY A 182 -1.58 -4.74 -14.00
N LEU A 183 -1.03 -3.57 -13.65
CA LEU A 183 -1.15 -3.00 -12.30
C LEU A 183 -2.58 -2.55 -11.97
N LEU A 184 -3.41 -2.25 -12.98
CA LEU A 184 -4.77 -1.76 -12.79
C LEU A 184 -5.81 -2.88 -12.77
N ILE A 185 -5.79 -3.78 -13.76
CA ILE A 185 -6.92 -4.68 -14.07
C ILE A 185 -6.51 -6.13 -14.35
N ALA A 186 -5.22 -6.52 -14.30
CA ALA A 186 -4.89 -7.94 -14.50
C ALA A 186 -5.58 -8.82 -13.45
N PRO A 187 -6.19 -9.95 -13.82
CA PRO A 187 -6.80 -10.90 -12.89
C PRO A 187 -5.87 -11.31 -11.74
N SER A 188 -4.58 -11.45 -12.00
CA SER A 188 -3.62 -11.93 -11.00
C SER A 188 -2.79 -10.82 -10.33
N ARG A 189 -2.91 -9.54 -10.73
CA ARG A 189 -2.15 -8.42 -10.10
C ARG A 189 -2.88 -7.08 -10.01
N GLY A 190 -4.00 -6.90 -10.68
CA GLY A 190 -4.65 -5.60 -10.84
C GLY A 190 -5.27 -5.07 -9.56
N VAL A 191 -4.99 -3.81 -9.23
CA VAL A 191 -5.52 -3.15 -8.03
C VAL A 191 -7.05 -3.12 -7.97
N LEU A 192 -7.73 -3.01 -9.12
CA LEU A 192 -9.19 -3.00 -9.18
C LEU A 192 -9.80 -4.41 -9.11
N VAL A 193 -8.99 -5.45 -9.37
CA VAL A 193 -9.41 -6.84 -9.18
C VAL A 193 -9.28 -7.23 -7.71
N TYR A 194 -8.17 -6.85 -7.08
CA TYR A 194 -7.88 -7.19 -5.69
C TYR A 194 -8.64 -6.30 -4.69
N SER A 195 -8.82 -5.03 -5.03
CA SER A 195 -9.50 -4.03 -4.19
C SER A 195 -10.61 -3.31 -4.98
N PRO A 196 -11.67 -4.02 -5.40
CA PRO A 196 -12.72 -3.47 -6.27
C PRO A 196 -13.47 -2.27 -5.67
N ALA A 197 -13.46 -2.08 -4.35
CA ALA A 197 -14.00 -0.86 -3.74
C ALA A 197 -13.29 0.42 -4.22
N LEU A 198 -12.02 0.33 -4.63
CA LEU A 198 -11.27 1.47 -5.16
C LEU A 198 -11.83 2.01 -6.49
N LEU A 199 -12.81 1.35 -7.12
CA LEU A 199 -13.60 1.94 -8.20
C LEU A 199 -14.25 3.28 -7.78
N LEU A 200 -14.64 3.43 -6.52
CA LEU A 200 -15.18 4.70 -6.00
C LEU A 200 -14.09 5.77 -5.79
N ALA A 201 -12.80 5.44 -5.88
CA ALA A 201 -11.75 6.46 -5.87
C ALA A 201 -11.81 7.35 -7.12
N LEU A 202 -12.31 6.85 -8.26
CA LEU A 202 -12.46 7.61 -9.50
C LEU A 202 -13.45 8.78 -9.36
N PRO A 203 -14.72 8.60 -8.92
CA PRO A 203 -15.60 9.73 -8.65
C PRO A 203 -15.07 10.62 -7.52
N GLY A 204 -14.37 10.08 -6.53
CA GLY A 204 -13.71 10.86 -5.49
C GLY A 204 -12.65 11.82 -6.05
N ALA A 205 -11.78 11.33 -6.94
CA ALA A 205 -10.80 12.16 -7.65
C ALA A 205 -11.50 13.23 -8.48
N TRP A 206 -12.51 12.84 -9.27
CA TRP A 206 -13.30 13.75 -10.09
C TRP A 206 -13.92 14.88 -9.27
N MET A 207 -14.41 14.60 -8.07
CA MET A 207 -14.93 15.60 -7.16
C MET A 207 -13.87 16.63 -6.76
N ILE A 208 -12.65 16.24 -6.39
CA ILE A 208 -11.59 17.20 -6.02
C ILE A 208 -11.26 18.15 -7.18
N PHE A 209 -11.24 17.63 -8.41
CA PHE A 209 -11.01 18.44 -9.60
C PHE A 209 -12.16 19.43 -9.84
N ARG A 210 -13.41 18.97 -9.81
CA ARG A 210 -14.60 19.77 -10.15
C ARG A 210 -15.03 20.76 -9.07
N SER A 211 -14.74 20.47 -7.80
CA SER A 211 -15.35 21.20 -6.68
C SER A 211 -14.78 22.59 -6.45
N GLY A 212 -13.73 22.99 -7.17
CA GLY A 212 -13.01 24.22 -6.86
C GLY A 212 -12.55 24.24 -5.40
N ASN A 213 -12.44 25.41 -4.79
CA ASN A 213 -12.17 25.52 -3.35
C ASN A 213 -13.43 25.38 -2.49
N ARG A 214 -14.57 24.94 -3.06
CA ARG A 214 -15.83 24.79 -2.32
C ARG A 214 -15.78 23.63 -1.34
N LEU A 215 -15.10 22.55 -1.69
CA LEU A 215 -14.91 21.38 -0.83
C LEU A 215 -13.44 21.28 -0.43
N TRP A 216 -13.19 21.14 0.87
CA TRP A 216 -11.86 21.02 1.47
C TRP A 216 -10.88 22.15 1.07
N PRO A 217 -11.26 23.44 1.22
CA PRO A 217 -10.47 24.58 0.76
C PRO A 217 -9.02 24.55 1.21
N SER A 218 -8.75 24.18 2.47
CA SER A 218 -7.40 24.15 3.04
C SER A 218 -6.58 22.93 2.63
N SER A 219 -7.23 21.81 2.28
CA SER A 219 -6.55 20.52 2.06
C SER A 219 -6.48 20.13 0.58
N ARG A 220 -7.25 20.79 -0.30
CA ARG A 220 -7.38 20.45 -1.73
C ARG A 220 -6.03 20.39 -2.45
N GLY A 221 -5.16 21.37 -2.23
CA GLY A 221 -3.83 21.40 -2.87
C GLY A 221 -3.00 20.16 -2.55
N ILE A 222 -3.04 19.72 -1.29
CA ILE A 222 -2.36 18.52 -0.82
C ILE A 222 -3.00 17.26 -1.40
N LEU A 223 -4.34 17.16 -1.42
CA LEU A 223 -5.01 16.01 -2.01
C LEU A 223 -4.71 15.83 -3.51
N LEU A 224 -4.65 16.94 -4.26
CA LEU A 224 -4.25 16.92 -5.68
C LEU A 224 -2.79 16.51 -5.85
N ALA A 225 -1.88 17.03 -5.02
CA ALA A 225 -0.48 16.61 -5.02
C ALA A 225 -0.32 15.12 -4.71
N TRP A 226 -1.04 14.60 -3.72
CA TRP A 226 -0.99 13.19 -3.36
C TRP A 226 -1.60 12.28 -4.43
N LEU A 227 -2.65 12.73 -5.10
CA LEU A 227 -3.18 12.05 -6.28
C LEU A 227 -2.15 12.04 -7.43
N ALA A 228 -1.46 13.15 -7.67
CA ALA A 228 -0.39 13.23 -8.66
C ALA A 228 0.80 12.32 -8.30
N ALA A 229 1.18 12.25 -7.02
CA ALA A 229 2.22 11.35 -6.53
C ALA A 229 1.84 9.87 -6.71
N SER A 230 0.58 9.50 -6.46
CA SER A 230 0.08 8.16 -6.73
C SER A 230 0.08 7.82 -8.22
N ALA A 231 -0.30 8.78 -9.07
CA ALA A 231 -0.18 8.60 -10.52
C ALA A 231 1.28 8.43 -10.94
N ALA A 232 2.20 9.25 -10.43
CA ALA A 232 3.64 9.12 -10.69
C ALA A 232 4.18 7.76 -10.25
N THR A 233 3.75 7.26 -9.08
CA THR A 233 4.11 5.93 -8.57
C THR A 233 3.63 4.82 -9.51
N LEU A 234 2.37 4.88 -9.96
CA LEU A 234 1.83 3.94 -10.94
C LEU A 234 2.61 3.96 -12.26
N LEU A 235 2.88 5.15 -12.80
CA LEU A 235 3.61 5.31 -14.06
C LEU A 235 5.06 4.83 -13.94
N PHE A 236 5.71 5.08 -12.80
CA PHE A 236 7.06 4.61 -12.50
C PHE A 236 7.11 3.08 -12.51
N PHE A 237 6.24 2.41 -11.76
CA PHE A 237 6.22 0.95 -11.70
C PHE A 237 5.66 0.28 -12.96
N ALA A 238 4.82 0.96 -13.73
CA ALA A 238 4.42 0.51 -15.06
C ALA A 238 5.59 0.53 -16.06
N ARG A 239 6.67 1.30 -15.80
CA ARG A 239 7.87 1.30 -16.63
C ARG A 239 8.98 0.39 -16.09
N TRP A 240 8.88 -0.08 -14.86
CA TRP A 240 9.85 -0.94 -14.20
C TRP A 240 9.93 -2.33 -14.85
N HIS A 241 11.13 -2.91 -14.99
CA HIS A 241 11.31 -4.22 -15.65
C HIS A 241 10.49 -5.33 -14.99
N ASP A 242 10.52 -5.42 -13.65
CA ASP A 242 9.75 -6.38 -12.87
C ASP A 242 8.48 -5.73 -12.32
N TRP A 243 7.64 -5.16 -13.19
CA TRP A 243 6.35 -4.58 -12.78
C TRP A 243 5.43 -5.57 -12.05
N ARG A 244 5.65 -6.88 -12.24
CA ARG A 244 4.85 -7.97 -11.65
C ARG A 244 4.88 -7.95 -10.13
N GLY A 245 5.91 -7.36 -9.53
CA GLY A 245 6.01 -7.27 -8.08
C GLY A 245 6.43 -8.58 -7.44
N GLY A 246 7.29 -9.34 -8.13
CA GLY A 246 7.94 -10.54 -7.60
C GLY A 246 6.99 -11.52 -6.90
N TRP A 247 7.45 -12.00 -5.75
CA TRP A 247 6.84 -13.10 -5.01
C TRP A 247 5.84 -12.65 -3.93
N CYS A 248 4.94 -11.73 -4.28
CA CYS A 248 3.92 -11.20 -3.35
C CYS A 248 2.49 -11.55 -3.77
N TYR A 249 1.50 -11.33 -2.90
CA TYR A 249 0.08 -11.40 -3.26
C TYR A 249 -0.47 -10.02 -3.65
N GLY A 250 -0.97 -9.88 -4.89
CA GLY A 250 -1.55 -8.61 -5.39
C GLY A 250 -0.54 -7.50 -5.76
N PRO A 251 -0.99 -6.26 -5.98
CA PRO A 251 -0.16 -5.16 -6.51
C PRO A 251 0.70 -4.47 -5.44
N ARG A 252 1.73 -5.14 -4.93
CA ARG A 252 2.60 -4.63 -3.84
C ARG A 252 3.14 -3.21 -4.07
N PHE A 253 3.41 -2.85 -5.32
CA PHE A 253 4.02 -1.57 -5.67
C PHE A 253 3.10 -0.36 -5.50
N LEU A 254 1.80 -0.60 -5.36
CA LEU A 254 0.83 0.46 -5.16
C LEU A 254 0.47 0.65 -3.68
N CYS A 255 1.09 -0.07 -2.73
CA CYS A 255 0.70 0.00 -1.33
C CYS A 255 0.85 1.41 -0.73
N GLU A 256 1.87 2.16 -1.14
CA GLU A 256 2.07 3.54 -0.71
C GLU A 256 1.02 4.51 -1.27
N THR A 257 0.27 4.11 -2.31
CA THR A 257 -0.81 4.92 -2.89
C THR A 257 -2.15 4.73 -2.17
N MET A 258 -2.27 3.67 -1.36
CA MET A 258 -3.53 3.31 -0.67
C MET A 258 -4.09 4.41 0.23
N PRO A 259 -3.29 5.22 0.98
CA PRO A 259 -3.83 6.29 1.81
C PRO A 259 -4.68 7.28 1.00
N ILE A 260 -4.18 7.78 -0.12
CA ILE A 260 -4.96 8.73 -0.92
C ILE A 260 -6.11 8.02 -1.65
N LEU A 261 -5.91 6.83 -2.22
CA LEU A 261 -6.99 6.13 -2.94
C LEU A 261 -8.17 5.76 -2.04
N CYS A 262 -7.92 5.30 -0.81
CA CYS A 262 -8.97 5.02 0.16
C CYS A 262 -9.63 6.29 0.69
N LEU A 263 -8.89 7.40 0.78
CA LEU A 263 -9.49 8.70 1.12
C LEU A 263 -10.41 9.21 0.01
N LEU A 264 -10.04 9.02 -1.27
CA LEU A 264 -10.90 9.32 -2.42
C LEU A 264 -12.18 8.49 -2.39
N PHE A 265 -12.07 7.19 -2.07
CA PHE A 265 -13.21 6.32 -1.79
C PHE A 265 -14.11 6.94 -0.71
N ALA A 266 -13.53 7.37 0.42
CA ALA A 266 -14.27 7.96 1.53
C ALA A 266 -15.07 9.20 1.08
N MET A 267 -14.42 10.09 0.33
CA MET A 267 -15.06 11.30 -0.20
C MET A 267 -16.21 10.98 -1.16
N ALA A 268 -16.06 10.01 -2.06
CA ALA A 268 -17.16 9.56 -2.91
C ALA A 268 -18.29 8.92 -2.09
N PHE A 269 -17.96 8.11 -1.09
CA PHE A 269 -18.92 7.43 -0.22
C PHE A 269 -19.85 8.41 0.50
N THR A 270 -19.33 9.55 0.98
CA THR A 270 -20.16 10.60 1.62
C THR A 270 -21.24 11.19 0.72
N ARG A 271 -21.12 11.02 -0.61
CA ARG A 271 -22.07 11.54 -1.59
C ARG A 271 -23.09 10.52 -2.07
N LEU A 272 -23.00 9.27 -1.62
CA LEU A 272 -23.99 8.25 -1.92
C LEU A 272 -25.30 8.57 -1.20
N ARG A 273 -26.34 8.81 -1.99
CA ARG A 273 -27.65 9.28 -1.50
C ARG A 273 -28.62 8.13 -1.27
N SER A 274 -28.62 7.12 -2.13
CA SER A 274 -29.53 5.99 -2.01
C SER A 274 -28.96 4.86 -1.14
N GLN A 275 -29.84 4.13 -0.47
CA GLN A 275 -29.46 2.97 0.33
C GLN A 275 -28.77 1.90 -0.52
N TRP A 276 -29.27 1.64 -1.73
CA TRP A 276 -28.66 0.70 -2.68
C TRP A 276 -27.22 1.09 -3.03
N GLN A 277 -26.94 2.36 -3.31
CA GLN A 277 -25.58 2.83 -3.58
C GLN A 277 -24.63 2.54 -2.42
N ARG A 278 -25.06 2.82 -1.18
CA ARG A 278 -24.27 2.55 0.03
C ARG A 278 -24.05 1.06 0.25
N GLN A 279 -25.09 0.25 0.10
CA GLN A 279 -25.00 -1.21 0.21
C GLN A 279 -24.05 -1.80 -0.84
N SER A 280 -24.13 -1.35 -2.09
CA SER A 280 -23.19 -1.76 -3.15
C SER A 280 -21.76 -1.36 -2.81
N ALA A 281 -21.52 -0.13 -2.32
CA ALA A 281 -20.18 0.28 -1.92
C ALA A 281 -19.64 -0.55 -0.74
N VAL A 282 -20.47 -0.85 0.26
CA VAL A 282 -20.10 -1.74 1.37
C VAL A 282 -19.84 -3.16 0.88
N ALA A 283 -20.65 -3.69 -0.03
CA ALA A 283 -20.44 -5.00 -0.64
C ALA A 283 -19.09 -5.07 -1.39
N LEU A 284 -18.70 -4.00 -2.09
CA LEU A 284 -17.37 -3.92 -2.71
C LEU A 284 -16.24 -3.88 -1.67
N VAL A 285 -16.44 -3.20 -0.53
CA VAL A 285 -15.47 -3.23 0.58
C VAL A 285 -15.34 -4.65 1.14
N VAL A 286 -16.46 -5.32 1.41
CA VAL A 286 -16.46 -6.71 1.88
C VAL A 286 -15.78 -7.63 0.87
N LEU A 287 -16.06 -7.48 -0.43
CA LEU A 287 -15.40 -8.24 -1.48
C LEU A 287 -13.88 -8.01 -1.49
N SER A 288 -13.44 -6.75 -1.37
CA SER A 288 -12.01 -6.40 -1.30
C SER A 288 -11.33 -7.06 -0.10
N VAL A 289 -11.97 -6.99 1.08
CA VAL A 289 -11.49 -7.65 2.30
C VAL A 289 -11.41 -9.16 2.12
N SER A 290 -12.44 -9.79 1.55
CA SER A 290 -12.45 -11.23 1.27
C SER A 290 -11.31 -11.67 0.36
N VAL A 291 -10.99 -10.91 -0.69
CA VAL A 291 -9.86 -11.21 -1.58
C VAL A 291 -8.53 -11.17 -0.82
N HIS A 292 -8.30 -10.13 -0.01
CA HIS A 292 -7.06 -10.04 0.76
C HIS A 292 -6.97 -11.06 1.91
N LEU A 293 -8.10 -11.44 2.52
CA LEU A 293 -8.17 -12.54 3.49
C LEU A 293 -7.74 -13.88 2.85
N VAL A 294 -8.22 -14.17 1.64
CA VAL A 294 -7.79 -15.36 0.88
C VAL A 294 -6.28 -15.33 0.64
N GLY A 295 -5.72 -14.16 0.32
CA GLY A 295 -4.27 -14.00 0.16
C GLY A 295 -3.45 -14.39 1.39
N ILE A 296 -3.92 -13.98 2.58
CA ILE A 296 -3.22 -14.20 3.85
C ILE A 296 -3.33 -15.65 4.32
N PHE A 297 -4.55 -16.19 4.34
CA PHE A 297 -4.77 -17.53 4.90
C PHE A 297 -4.49 -18.64 3.87
N GLY A 298 -4.62 -18.37 2.57
CA GLY A 298 -4.46 -19.36 1.50
C GLY A 298 -3.03 -19.66 1.05
N TYR A 299 -2.03 -19.48 1.91
CA TYR A 299 -0.61 -19.50 1.52
C TYR A 299 -0.12 -20.82 0.90
N GLY A 300 -0.77 -21.96 1.19
CA GLY A 300 -0.27 -23.29 0.82
C GLY A 300 -0.14 -23.60 -0.68
N ALA A 301 -0.84 -22.87 -1.56
CA ALA A 301 -0.78 -23.08 -3.02
C ALA A 301 0.05 -22.01 -3.77
N TYR A 302 0.63 -21.07 -3.03
CA TYR A 302 1.30 -19.88 -3.56
C TYR A 302 2.53 -20.21 -4.41
N GLU A 303 3.44 -21.03 -3.87
CA GLU A 303 4.74 -21.34 -4.50
C GLU A 303 4.56 -22.03 -5.85
N ALA A 304 3.71 -23.06 -5.90
CA ALA A 304 3.41 -23.79 -7.13
C ALA A 304 2.80 -22.88 -8.20
N TRP A 305 1.89 -21.97 -7.81
CA TRP A 305 1.32 -20.99 -8.73
C TRP A 305 2.39 -20.03 -9.27
N GLN A 306 3.23 -19.50 -8.39
CA GLN A 306 4.29 -18.55 -8.74
C GLN A 306 5.29 -19.17 -9.71
N LEU A 307 5.71 -20.42 -9.49
CA LEU A 307 6.63 -21.13 -10.37
C LEU A 307 6.06 -21.31 -11.79
N ARG A 308 4.77 -21.63 -11.91
CA ARG A 308 4.09 -21.74 -13.23
C ARG A 308 3.92 -20.41 -13.95
N HIS A 309 3.85 -19.30 -13.20
CA HIS A 309 3.60 -17.95 -13.72
C HIS A 309 4.84 -17.06 -13.77
N ASN A 310 6.02 -17.60 -13.44
CA ASN A 310 7.29 -16.92 -13.61
C ASN A 310 7.88 -17.20 -15.01
N LEU A 311 7.08 -16.92 -16.04
CA LEU A 311 7.45 -17.15 -17.44
C LEU A 311 8.25 -15.96 -18.02
N PRO A 312 9.13 -16.19 -19.00
CA PRO A 312 9.82 -15.11 -19.74
C PRO A 312 8.87 -14.42 -20.74
N ASP A 313 7.64 -14.13 -20.33
CA ASP A 313 6.55 -13.62 -21.17
C ASP A 313 6.17 -12.16 -20.89
N GLN A 314 7.04 -11.45 -20.15
CA GLN A 314 6.86 -10.05 -19.75
C GLN A 314 5.59 -9.76 -18.91
N GLY A 315 4.86 -10.79 -18.48
CA GLY A 315 3.75 -10.73 -17.53
C GLY A 315 2.40 -10.93 -18.18
N ARG A 316 2.37 -11.40 -19.44
CA ARG A 316 1.14 -11.70 -20.17
C ARG A 316 0.32 -12.80 -19.50
N CYS A 317 0.95 -13.79 -18.90
CA CYS A 317 0.30 -14.86 -18.14
C CYS A 317 -0.56 -14.34 -16.98
N LEU A 318 -0.24 -13.16 -16.43
CA LEU A 318 -1.03 -12.55 -15.35
C LEU A 318 -2.41 -12.07 -15.82
N PHE A 319 -2.63 -12.00 -17.13
CA PHE A 319 -3.93 -11.71 -17.77
C PHE A 319 -4.80 -12.94 -17.99
N ALA A 320 -4.29 -14.15 -17.70
CA ALA A 320 -5.09 -15.37 -17.80
C ALA A 320 -6.30 -15.30 -16.84
N LEU A 321 -7.48 -15.65 -17.35
CA LEU A 321 -8.71 -15.74 -16.55
C LEU A 321 -8.83 -17.05 -15.77
N LYS A 322 -7.98 -18.02 -16.09
CA LYS A 322 -7.90 -19.34 -15.44
C LYS A 322 -6.57 -19.44 -14.70
N ASP A 323 -6.56 -20.20 -13.61
CA ASP A 323 -5.38 -20.34 -12.74
C ASP A 323 -4.90 -18.97 -12.25
N THR A 324 -5.84 -18.14 -11.78
CA THR A 324 -5.49 -16.83 -11.22
C THR A 324 -4.82 -16.97 -9.85
N GLN A 325 -4.03 -15.97 -9.43
CA GLN A 325 -3.42 -15.98 -8.10
C GLN A 325 -4.49 -16.04 -6.98
N ILE A 326 -5.64 -15.37 -7.15
CA ILE A 326 -6.76 -15.44 -6.20
C ILE A 326 -7.33 -16.87 -6.14
N GLU A 327 -7.57 -17.50 -7.29
CA GLU A 327 -8.07 -18.87 -7.38
C GLU A 327 -7.12 -19.88 -6.74
N ALA A 328 -5.81 -19.75 -6.98
CA ALA A 328 -4.80 -20.62 -6.39
C ALA A 328 -4.81 -20.53 -4.86
N HIS A 329 -4.78 -19.31 -4.30
CA HIS A 329 -4.85 -19.11 -2.84
C HIS A 329 -6.18 -19.61 -2.26
N ALA A 330 -7.31 -19.40 -2.95
CA ALA A 330 -8.61 -19.90 -2.50
C ALA A 330 -8.63 -21.43 -2.41
N ARG A 331 -8.07 -22.14 -3.41
CA ARG A 331 -7.91 -23.59 -3.37
C ARG A 331 -7.03 -24.04 -2.20
N GLY A 332 -5.90 -23.34 -1.98
CA GLY A 332 -5.02 -23.59 -0.85
C GLY A 332 -5.74 -23.45 0.50
N LEU A 333 -6.53 -22.40 0.66
CA LEU A 333 -7.33 -22.16 1.86
C LEU A 333 -8.39 -23.25 2.08
N ILE A 334 -9.15 -23.62 1.04
CA ILE A 334 -10.15 -24.69 1.13
C ILE A 334 -9.49 -26.02 1.51
N HIS A 335 -8.34 -26.33 0.92
CA HIS A 335 -7.58 -27.53 1.25
C HIS A 335 -7.14 -27.56 2.72
N GLN A 336 -6.65 -26.44 3.25
CA GLN A 336 -6.29 -26.32 4.67
C GLN A 336 -7.50 -26.51 5.61
N LEU A 337 -8.65 -25.94 5.25
CA LEU A 337 -9.87 -26.01 6.07
C LEU A 337 -10.53 -27.40 6.04
N THR A 338 -10.50 -28.08 4.90
CA THR A 338 -11.19 -29.36 4.71
C THR A 338 -10.31 -30.58 4.97
N GLY A 339 -8.98 -30.43 4.94
CA GLY A 339 -8.03 -31.54 5.07
C GLY A 339 -8.03 -32.53 3.88
N ILE A 340 -8.79 -32.24 2.82
CA ILE A 340 -8.93 -33.08 1.63
C ILE A 340 -7.67 -32.91 0.76
N GLY A 341 -6.66 -33.74 1.04
CA GLY A 341 -5.46 -33.89 0.21
C GLY A 341 -4.20 -34.38 0.92
N LYS A 342 -4.31 -34.96 2.12
CA LYS A 342 -3.23 -35.82 2.64
C LYS A 342 -3.00 -37.10 1.81
N ASP A 343 -3.92 -37.46 0.92
CA ASP A 343 -3.96 -38.77 0.25
C ASP A 343 -3.65 -38.78 -1.25
N VAL A 344 -2.99 -37.76 -1.79
CA VAL A 344 -2.43 -37.85 -3.16
C VAL A 344 -0.98 -37.40 -3.14
N ARG A 345 -0.09 -38.31 -2.75
CA ARG A 345 1.34 -38.25 -3.04
C ARG A 345 1.61 -38.92 -4.38
#